data_AF-C6Q065-F1
#
_entry.id   AF-C6Q065-F1
#
_cell.length_a   1.000
_cell.length_b   1.000
_cell.length_c   1.000
_cell.angle_alpha   90.00
_cell.angle_beta   90.00
_cell.angle_gamma   90.00
#
_symmetry.space_group_name_H-M   'P 1'
#
loop_
_entity.id
_entity.type
_entity.pdbx_description
1 polymer ?
#
loop_
_entity_poly.entity_id
_entity_poly.type
_entity_poly.pdbx_seq_one_letter_code
_entity_poly.pdbx_strand_id
1 'polypeptide(L)'
;MIFLANPIDLKQNRIYPIPNYGSAMSPFYTTLALWVGAFILLSLLSVEVKSFEDGVELSAREQFFGRYFTFVTIAIMQALVTTIGNLVLLKTYVVSPAVYVMLGVYTSIVFTMIIYTLVSVLRNIGKALAMVAMVLQVSASGGTFPIELMPHFFQNINPMLPFTYAIGAMREAVGGILPQALIKNIAVLLIFFLISIFFGVFFKEKANRLSEKFVKQFKDSGLAGE
;
A
#
# COMPACT_ATOMS: atom_id res chain seq x y z
N MET A 1 -11.79 -17.92 44.97
CA MET A 1 -11.41 -18.52 43.67
C MET A 1 -12.37 -19.66 43.31
N ILE A 2 -13.68 -19.39 43.11
CA ILE A 2 -14.71 -20.40 42.71
C ILE A 2 -15.73 -19.82 41.70
N PHE A 3 -15.52 -18.62 41.13
CA PHE A 3 -16.55 -17.98 40.30
C PHE A 3 -16.55 -18.39 38.80
N LEU A 4 -15.72 -19.37 38.40
CA LEU A 4 -15.58 -19.81 36.99
C LEU A 4 -16.21 -21.18 36.69
N ALA A 5 -17.00 -21.75 37.61
CA ALA A 5 -17.45 -23.14 37.52
C ALA A 5 -18.73 -23.38 36.68
N ASN A 6 -19.32 -22.34 36.08
CA ASN A 6 -20.44 -22.50 35.15
C ASN A 6 -19.97 -22.08 33.74
N PRO A 7 -19.80 -23.02 32.78
CA PRO A 7 -19.63 -22.64 31.39
C PRO A 7 -20.94 -21.98 30.96
N ILE A 8 -20.93 -20.66 30.83
CA ILE A 8 -22.04 -19.94 30.21
C ILE A 8 -22.14 -20.53 28.81
N ASP A 9 -23.25 -21.20 28.53
CA ASP A 9 -23.57 -21.74 27.21
C ASP A 9 -23.84 -20.55 26.27
N LEU A 10 -22.74 -19.98 25.78
CA LEU A 10 -22.72 -18.81 24.92
C LEU A 10 -23.35 -19.21 23.58
N LYS A 11 -24.66 -18.99 23.47
CA LYS A 11 -25.38 -18.98 22.18
C LYS A 11 -24.88 -17.80 21.34
N GLN A 12 -23.71 -17.97 20.74
CA GLN A 12 -23.07 -16.95 19.90
C GLN A 12 -23.66 -17.03 18.50
N ASN A 13 -24.60 -16.15 18.18
CA ASN A 13 -25.12 -16.01 16.82
C ASN A 13 -24.11 -15.21 15.99
N ARG A 14 -23.18 -15.91 15.33
CA ARG A 14 -22.13 -15.29 14.51
C ARG A 14 -22.72 -14.84 13.18
N ILE A 15 -22.94 -13.53 13.04
CA ILE A 15 -23.46 -12.93 11.80
C ILE A 15 -22.49 -13.15 10.62
N TYR A 16 -21.18 -13.27 10.88
CA TYR A 16 -20.14 -13.63 9.89
C TYR A 16 -19.13 -14.65 10.48
N PRO A 17 -19.37 -15.96 10.36
CA PRO A 17 -18.51 -16.97 10.98
C PRO A 17 -17.26 -17.24 10.12
N ILE A 18 -16.19 -16.46 10.32
CA ILE A 18 -14.87 -16.81 9.78
C ILE A 18 -14.34 -18.03 10.57
N PRO A 19 -13.96 -19.14 9.91
CA PRO A 19 -13.77 -20.43 10.57
C PRO A 19 -12.49 -20.53 11.40
N ASN A 20 -11.49 -19.68 11.14
CA ASN A 20 -10.22 -19.72 11.84
C ASN A 20 -9.56 -18.35 11.93
N TYR A 21 -8.64 -18.21 12.90
CA TYR A 21 -7.93 -16.95 13.17
C TYR A 21 -7.05 -16.50 11.99
N GLY A 22 -6.37 -17.43 11.32
CA GLY A 22 -5.50 -17.10 10.17
C GLY A 22 -6.29 -16.42 9.04
N SER A 23 -7.50 -16.91 8.77
CA SER A 23 -8.39 -16.34 7.77
C SER A 23 -8.94 -14.98 8.20
N ALA A 24 -9.27 -14.83 9.48
CA ALA A 24 -9.69 -13.54 10.05
C ALA A 24 -8.58 -12.47 9.97
N MET A 25 -7.32 -12.89 10.11
CA MET A 25 -6.15 -12.02 10.01
C MET A 25 -5.62 -11.82 8.58
N SER A 26 -6.11 -12.59 7.61
CA SER A 26 -5.63 -12.53 6.22
C SER A 26 -5.77 -11.13 5.58
N PRO A 27 -6.84 -10.32 5.81
CA PRO A 27 -6.91 -8.96 5.28
C PRO A 27 -5.74 -8.08 5.73
N PHE A 28 -5.35 -8.19 7.01
CA PHE A 28 -4.26 -7.42 7.60
C PHE A 28 -2.91 -7.81 6.99
N TYR A 29 -2.55 -9.10 7.04
CA TYR A 29 -1.24 -9.55 6.56
C TYR A 29 -1.11 -9.44 5.04
N THR A 30 -2.20 -9.60 4.28
CA THR A 30 -2.17 -9.40 2.83
C THR A 30 -1.91 -7.95 2.50
N THR A 31 -2.64 -7.02 3.13
CA THR A 31 -2.42 -5.58 2.96
C THR A 31 -0.99 -5.19 3.32
N LEU A 32 -0.46 -5.76 4.41
CA LEU A 32 0.93 -5.57 4.81
C LEU A 32 1.92 -6.04 3.75
N ALA A 33 1.73 -7.26 3.24
CA ALA A 33 2.58 -7.85 2.21
C ALA A 33 2.58 -7.02 0.92
N LEU A 34 1.42 -6.46 0.52
CA LEU A 34 1.31 -5.60 -0.66
C LEU A 34 2.10 -4.29 -0.50
N TRP A 35 1.99 -3.62 0.67
CA TRP A 35 2.76 -2.40 0.93
C TRP A 35 4.27 -2.69 0.95
N VAL A 36 4.68 -3.73 1.68
CA VAL A 36 6.08 -4.14 1.80
C VAL A 36 6.64 -4.55 0.44
N GLY A 37 5.89 -5.32 -0.35
CA GLY A 37 6.29 -5.74 -1.70
C GLY A 37 6.56 -4.55 -2.61
N ALA A 38 5.63 -3.59 -2.66
CA ALA A 38 5.80 -2.35 -3.43
C ALA A 38 6.98 -1.52 -2.91
N PHE A 39 7.14 -1.40 -1.59
CA PHE A 39 8.25 -0.67 -0.97
C PHE A 39 9.62 -1.27 -1.31
N ILE A 40 9.77 -2.59 -1.17
CA ILE A 40 11.01 -3.29 -1.50
C ILE A 40 11.31 -3.14 -2.99
N LEU A 41 10.31 -3.30 -3.86
CA LEU A 41 10.45 -3.13 -5.30
C LEU A 41 11.01 -1.73 -5.65
N LEU A 42 10.42 -0.67 -5.08
CA LEU A 42 10.84 0.73 -5.28
C LEU A 42 12.14 1.09 -4.56
N SER A 43 12.55 0.29 -3.58
CA SER A 43 13.81 0.47 -2.88
C SER A 43 14.98 -0.15 -3.63
N LEU A 44 14.75 -1.30 -4.30
CA LEU A 44 15.77 -2.05 -5.04
C LEU A 44 15.97 -1.51 -6.46
N LEU A 45 14.90 -1.20 -7.19
CA LEU A 45 15.00 -0.70 -8.55
C LEU A 45 15.09 0.82 -8.57
N SER A 46 15.96 1.36 -9.44
CA SER A 46 16.07 2.81 -9.60
C SER A 46 14.77 3.40 -10.14
N VAL A 47 14.33 4.53 -9.59
CA VAL A 47 13.21 5.31 -10.11
C VAL A 47 13.62 6.32 -11.18
N GLU A 48 14.93 6.43 -11.46
CA GLU A 48 15.45 7.33 -12.48
C GLU A 48 15.23 6.75 -13.88
N VAL A 49 14.83 7.63 -14.80
CA VAL A 49 14.76 7.33 -16.22
C VAL A 49 16.04 7.90 -16.85
N LYS A 50 16.86 7.02 -17.42
CA LYS A 50 18.05 7.46 -18.17
C LYS A 50 17.60 8.05 -19.51
N SER A 51 18.36 9.02 -20.01
CA SER A 51 18.16 9.55 -21.36
C SER A 51 18.31 8.45 -22.40
N PHE A 52 17.48 8.48 -23.43
CA PHE A 52 17.63 7.56 -24.56
C PHE A 52 18.87 7.92 -25.39
N GLU A 53 19.55 6.90 -25.91
CA GLU A 53 20.72 7.07 -26.79
C GLU A 53 20.34 7.78 -28.10
N ASP A 54 19.09 7.66 -28.54
CA ASP A 54 18.55 8.26 -29.76
C ASP A 54 18.21 9.76 -29.64
N GLY A 55 18.52 10.40 -28.51
CA GLY A 55 18.34 11.85 -28.32
C GLY A 55 16.88 12.31 -28.10
N VAL A 56 15.95 11.39 -27.84
CA VAL A 56 14.54 11.73 -27.56
C VAL A 56 14.42 12.37 -26.17
N GLU A 57 14.00 13.64 -26.11
CA GLU A 57 13.69 14.33 -24.86
C GLU A 57 12.27 13.97 -24.38
N LEU A 58 12.19 13.22 -23.28
CA LEU A 58 10.90 12.93 -22.63
C LEU A 58 10.48 14.06 -21.69
N SER A 59 9.20 14.44 -21.75
CA SER A 59 8.58 15.29 -20.73
C SER A 59 8.65 14.65 -19.35
N ALA A 60 8.73 15.46 -18.29
CA ALA A 60 8.72 14.99 -16.90
C ALA A 60 7.51 14.09 -16.59
N ARG A 61 6.36 14.33 -17.26
CA ARG A 61 5.15 13.52 -17.13
C ARG A 61 5.30 12.14 -17.77
N GLU A 62 5.89 12.08 -18.96
CA GLU A 62 6.12 10.84 -19.69
C GLU A 62 7.11 9.95 -18.94
N GLN A 63 8.19 10.54 -18.42
CA GLN A 63 9.13 9.83 -17.55
C GLN A 63 8.44 9.27 -16.29
N PHE A 64 7.59 10.08 -15.65
CA PHE A 64 6.86 9.67 -14.44
C PHE A 64 5.92 8.49 -14.71
N PHE A 65 5.01 8.63 -15.68
CA PHE A 65 4.03 7.58 -15.97
C PHE A 65 4.68 6.35 -16.60
N GLY A 66 5.62 6.52 -17.54
CA GLY A 66 6.33 5.42 -18.18
C GLY A 66 7.06 4.55 -17.16
N ARG A 67 7.77 5.18 -16.22
CA ARG A 67 8.45 4.44 -15.15
C ARG A 67 7.48 3.85 -14.13
N TYR A 68 6.42 4.56 -13.77
CA TYR A 68 5.35 4.03 -12.92
C TYR A 68 4.75 2.75 -13.49
N PHE A 69 4.49 2.68 -14.80
CA PHE A 69 3.92 1.49 -15.44
C PHE A 69 4.80 0.25 -15.30
N THR A 70 6.13 0.41 -15.31
CA THR A 70 7.06 -0.70 -15.02
C THR A 70 6.84 -1.23 -13.60
N PHE A 71 6.79 -0.32 -12.61
CA PHE A 71 6.63 -0.68 -11.21
C PHE A 71 5.26 -1.31 -10.92
N VAL A 72 4.18 -0.71 -11.42
CA VAL A 72 2.82 -1.19 -11.16
C VAL A 72 2.58 -2.56 -11.80
N THR A 73 3.17 -2.84 -12.97
CA THR A 73 3.06 -4.16 -13.61
C THR A 73 3.63 -5.25 -12.71
N ILE A 74 4.84 -5.03 -12.17
CA ILE A 74 5.47 -5.98 -11.25
C ILE A 74 4.68 -6.08 -9.94
N ALA A 75 4.19 -4.96 -9.42
CA ALA A 75 3.39 -4.93 -8.20
C ALA A 75 2.02 -5.64 -8.35
N ILE A 76 1.41 -5.59 -9.53
CA ILE A 76 0.20 -6.36 -9.85
C ILE A 76 0.53 -7.86 -9.84
N MET A 77 1.64 -8.27 -10.44
CA MET A 77 2.08 -9.68 -10.40
C MET A 77 2.34 -10.15 -8.96
N GLN A 78 3.01 -9.34 -8.13
CA GLN A 78 3.20 -9.63 -6.71
C GLN A 78 1.87 -9.75 -5.96
N ALA A 79 0.88 -8.90 -6.29
CA ALA A 79 -0.43 -8.95 -5.68
C ALA A 79 -1.22 -10.20 -6.06
N LEU A 80 -1.16 -10.60 -7.33
CA LEU A 80 -1.76 -11.85 -7.82
C LEU A 80 -1.12 -13.05 -7.12
N VAL A 81 0.21 -13.13 -7.08
CA VAL A 81 0.92 -14.21 -6.39
C VAL A 81 0.53 -14.27 -4.90
N THR A 82 0.47 -13.12 -4.23
CA THR A 82 0.11 -13.05 -2.80
C THR A 82 -1.33 -13.50 -2.56
N THR A 83 -2.30 -12.93 -3.30
CA THR A 83 -3.72 -13.22 -3.08
C THR A 83 -4.12 -14.63 -3.52
N ILE A 84 -3.64 -15.08 -4.69
CA ILE A 84 -3.89 -16.44 -5.18
C ILE A 84 -3.15 -17.45 -4.28
N GLY A 85 -1.92 -17.14 -3.84
CA GLY A 85 -1.18 -17.96 -2.89
C GLY A 85 -1.92 -18.16 -1.58
N ASN A 86 -2.55 -17.10 -1.05
CA ASN A 86 -3.38 -17.21 0.15
C ASN A 86 -4.57 -18.16 -0.04
N LEU A 87 -5.20 -18.16 -1.22
CA LEU A 87 -6.36 -19.01 -1.53
C LEU A 87 -5.95 -20.47 -1.80
N VAL A 88 -4.89 -20.69 -2.58
CA VAL A 88 -4.51 -22.01 -3.09
C VAL A 88 -3.54 -22.73 -2.17
N LEU A 89 -2.50 -22.05 -1.69
CA LEU A 89 -1.44 -22.64 -0.87
C LEU A 89 -1.82 -22.65 0.62
N LEU A 90 -2.23 -21.48 1.13
CA LEU A 90 -2.60 -21.34 2.55
C LEU A 90 -4.04 -21.77 2.83
N LYS A 91 -4.86 -21.98 1.79
CA LYS A 91 -6.27 -22.38 1.88
C LYS A 91 -7.07 -21.48 2.82
N THR A 92 -6.80 -20.18 2.72
CA THR A 92 -7.45 -19.14 3.53
C THR A 92 -8.95 -19.11 3.20
N TYR A 93 -9.79 -19.07 4.23
CA TYR A 93 -11.23 -18.89 4.03
C TYR A 93 -11.52 -17.47 3.57
N VAL A 94 -12.25 -17.34 2.46
CA VAL A 94 -12.70 -16.07 1.89
C VAL A 94 -14.07 -16.28 1.28
N VAL A 95 -15.08 -15.52 1.73
CA VAL A 95 -16.46 -15.62 1.19
C VAL A 95 -16.52 -15.29 -0.31
N SER A 96 -15.78 -14.27 -0.75
CA SER A 96 -15.74 -13.82 -2.14
C SER A 96 -14.31 -13.83 -2.70
N PRO A 97 -13.79 -15.00 -3.15
CA PRO A 97 -12.40 -15.13 -3.61
C PRO A 97 -12.02 -14.22 -4.78
N ALA A 98 -12.92 -14.07 -5.77
CA ALA A 98 -12.66 -13.19 -6.92
C ALA A 98 -12.53 -11.72 -6.49
N VAL A 99 -13.43 -11.25 -5.61
CA VAL A 99 -13.41 -9.89 -5.06
C VAL A 99 -12.14 -9.67 -4.24
N TYR A 100 -11.73 -10.65 -3.44
CA TYR A 100 -10.50 -10.60 -2.66
C TYR A 100 -9.24 -10.39 -3.53
N VAL A 101 -9.13 -11.13 -4.65
CA VAL A 101 -8.03 -10.96 -5.61
C VAL A 101 -8.09 -9.56 -6.26
N MET A 102 -9.26 -9.14 -6.74
CA MET A 102 -9.44 -7.82 -7.35
C MET A 102 -9.08 -6.69 -6.40
N LEU A 103 -9.50 -6.77 -5.13
CA LEU A 103 -9.18 -5.79 -4.11
C LEU A 103 -7.69 -5.78 -3.73
N GLY A 104 -7.03 -6.94 -3.72
CA GLY A 104 -5.58 -7.01 -3.51
C GLY A 104 -4.81 -6.36 -4.65
N VAL A 105 -5.20 -6.60 -5.91
CA VAL A 105 -4.61 -5.93 -7.09
C VAL A 105 -4.86 -4.42 -7.02
N TYR A 106 -6.09 -3.99 -6.76
CA TYR A 106 -6.44 -2.58 -6.61
C TYR A 106 -5.62 -1.90 -5.50
N THR A 107 -5.53 -2.51 -4.33
CA THR A 107 -4.74 -2.02 -3.20
C THR A 107 -3.26 -1.90 -3.57
N SER A 108 -2.71 -2.89 -4.28
CA SER A 108 -1.33 -2.87 -4.76
C SER A 108 -1.05 -1.70 -5.70
N ILE A 109 -1.97 -1.41 -6.64
CA ILE A 109 -1.87 -0.26 -7.55
C ILE A 109 -1.83 1.06 -6.77
N VAL A 110 -2.72 1.20 -5.78
CA VAL A 110 -2.82 2.40 -4.94
C VAL A 110 -1.53 2.59 -4.12
N PHE A 111 -1.10 1.55 -3.41
CA PHE A 111 0.13 1.60 -2.60
C PHE A 111 1.36 1.88 -3.44
N THR A 112 1.48 1.23 -4.59
CA THR A 112 2.59 1.47 -5.53
C THR A 112 2.60 2.92 -5.99
N MET A 113 1.45 3.53 -6.30
CA MET A 113 1.40 4.94 -6.69
C MET A 113 1.85 5.88 -5.56
N ILE A 114 1.39 5.64 -4.32
CA ILE A 114 1.78 6.44 -3.15
C ILE A 114 3.30 6.37 -2.94
N ILE A 115 3.84 5.15 -2.85
CA ILE A 115 5.26 4.94 -2.57
C ILE A 115 6.11 5.44 -3.75
N TYR A 116 5.70 5.15 -5.00
CA TYR A 116 6.42 5.62 -6.19
C TYR A 116 6.47 7.14 -6.25
N THR A 117 5.36 7.81 -5.94
CA THR A 117 5.30 9.26 -5.87
C THR A 117 6.29 9.81 -4.83
N LEU A 118 6.29 9.27 -3.60
CA LEU A 118 7.22 9.70 -2.55
C LEU A 118 8.68 9.49 -2.97
N VAL A 119 9.03 8.31 -3.47
CA VAL A 119 10.40 7.96 -3.85
C VAL A 119 10.86 8.72 -5.10
N SER A 120 9.98 8.94 -6.08
CA SER A 120 10.33 9.64 -7.32
C SER A 120 10.53 11.14 -7.14
N VAL A 121 9.86 11.76 -6.17
CA VAL A 121 9.98 13.20 -5.84
C VAL A 121 11.08 13.44 -4.80
N LEU A 122 11.15 12.62 -3.75
CA LEU A 122 12.02 12.87 -2.58
C LEU A 122 13.23 11.92 -2.50
N ARG A 123 13.39 10.99 -3.45
CA ARG A 123 14.52 10.04 -3.53
C ARG A 123 14.67 9.24 -2.22
N ASN A 124 15.85 9.23 -1.61
CA ASN A 124 16.14 8.47 -0.38
C ASN A 124 15.28 8.93 0.81
N ILE A 125 14.95 10.22 0.90
CA ILE A 125 14.03 10.74 1.92
C ILE A 125 12.63 10.14 1.69
N GLY A 126 12.19 10.03 0.44
CA GLY A 126 10.94 9.37 0.08
C GLY A 126 10.87 7.91 0.54
N LYS A 127 11.97 7.16 0.39
CA LYS A 127 12.06 5.77 0.91
C LYS A 127 11.90 5.74 2.44
N ALA A 128 12.60 6.61 3.16
CA ALA A 128 12.50 6.70 4.61
C ALA A 128 11.06 7.05 5.07
N LEU A 129 10.41 8.00 4.40
CA LEU A 129 9.03 8.38 4.69
C LEU A 129 8.05 7.23 4.42
N ALA A 130 8.22 6.48 3.33
CA ALA A 130 7.38 5.32 3.03
C ALA A 130 7.53 4.21 4.10
N MET A 131 8.73 4.01 4.64
CA MET A 131 8.99 3.08 5.73
C MET A 131 8.35 3.56 7.05
N VAL A 132 8.50 4.84 7.40
CA VAL A 132 7.85 5.41 8.60
C VAL A 132 6.33 5.33 8.49
N ALA A 133 5.79 5.69 7.32
CA ALA A 133 4.36 5.54 7.03
C ALA A 133 3.90 4.09 7.21
N MET A 134 4.67 3.10 6.76
CA MET A 134 4.36 1.68 7.00
C MET A 134 4.23 1.36 8.49
N VAL A 135 5.21 1.76 9.32
CA VAL A 135 5.21 1.48 10.76
C VAL A 135 4.01 2.15 11.46
N LEU A 136 3.72 3.41 11.11
CA LEU A 136 2.56 4.13 11.64
C LEU A 136 1.25 3.47 11.23
N GLN A 137 1.13 3.05 9.97
CA GLN A 137 -0.05 2.37 9.43
C GLN A 137 -0.32 1.04 10.12
N VAL A 138 0.71 0.22 10.33
CA VAL A 138 0.56 -1.05 11.04
C VAL A 138 -0.02 -0.82 12.44
N SER A 139 0.52 0.17 13.15
CA SER A 139 0.10 0.49 14.52
C SER A 139 -1.31 1.10 14.56
N ALA A 140 -1.63 1.99 13.63
CA ALA A 140 -2.86 2.77 13.65
C ALA A 140 -4.03 2.14 12.91
N SER A 141 -3.85 1.06 12.14
CA SER A 141 -4.88 0.57 11.20
C SER A 141 -6.11 -0.09 11.82
N GLY A 142 -6.06 -0.46 13.10
CA GLY A 142 -7.11 -1.28 13.72
C GLY A 142 -7.19 -2.71 13.16
N GLY A 143 -6.08 -3.20 12.59
CA GLY A 143 -5.99 -4.47 11.89
C GLY A 143 -6.06 -5.70 12.80
N THR A 144 -5.37 -5.64 13.94
CA THR A 144 -5.28 -6.71 14.95
C THR A 144 -6.26 -6.51 16.11
N PHE A 145 -6.48 -5.25 16.50
CA PHE A 145 -7.39 -4.84 17.56
C PHE A 145 -8.24 -3.66 17.09
N PRO A 146 -9.44 -3.45 17.67
CA PRO A 146 -10.24 -2.25 17.41
C PRO A 146 -9.43 -0.98 17.68
N ILE A 147 -9.58 0.01 16.80
CA ILE A 147 -8.81 1.26 16.89
C ILE A 147 -9.16 2.04 18.18
N GLU A 148 -10.38 1.86 18.67
CA GLU A 148 -10.94 2.46 19.89
C GLU A 148 -10.17 2.06 21.16
N LEU A 149 -9.45 0.93 21.12
CA LEU A 149 -8.60 0.47 22.22
C LEU A 149 -7.19 1.10 22.20
N MET A 150 -6.82 1.77 21.12
CA MET A 150 -5.50 2.37 20.96
C MET A 150 -5.47 3.78 21.59
N PRO A 151 -4.29 4.29 21.97
CA PRO A 151 -4.14 5.68 22.41
C PRO A 151 -4.74 6.70 21.42
N HIS A 152 -5.25 7.83 21.92
CA HIS A 152 -5.90 8.88 21.11
C HIS A 152 -5.07 9.34 19.89
N PHE A 153 -3.75 9.35 20.00
CA PHE A 153 -2.86 9.62 18.88
C PHE A 153 -3.13 8.71 17.67
N PHE A 154 -3.20 7.39 17.89
CA PHE A 154 -3.44 6.40 16.83
C PHE A 154 -4.85 6.48 16.27
N GLN A 155 -5.84 6.76 17.13
CA GLN A 155 -7.23 6.98 16.70
C GLN A 155 -7.36 8.16 15.74
N ASN A 156 -6.68 9.27 16.03
CA ASN A 156 -6.75 10.49 15.22
C ASN A 156 -6.07 10.34 13.86
N ILE A 157 -4.98 9.58 13.78
CA ILE A 157 -4.26 9.36 12.51
C ILE A 157 -4.90 8.25 11.66
N ASN A 158 -5.58 7.27 12.25
CA ASN A 158 -6.22 6.15 11.56
C ASN A 158 -6.98 6.54 10.26
N PRO A 159 -7.87 7.56 10.24
CA PRO A 159 -8.61 7.93 9.04
C PRO A 159 -7.74 8.58 7.95
N MET A 160 -6.51 9.00 8.29
CA MET A 160 -5.58 9.60 7.34
C MET A 160 -4.66 8.55 6.67
N LEU A 161 -4.93 7.27 6.89
CA LEU A 161 -4.05 6.18 6.48
C LEU A 161 -4.75 5.27 5.47
N PRO A 162 -4.19 5.10 4.25
CA PRO A 162 -4.80 4.24 3.23
C PRO A 162 -4.86 2.77 3.69
N PHE A 163 -3.94 2.35 4.55
CA PHE A 163 -3.91 0.99 5.11
C PHE A 163 -5.19 0.60 5.85
N THR A 164 -5.83 1.54 6.57
CA THR A 164 -7.12 1.34 7.25
C THR A 164 -8.20 0.90 6.26
N TYR A 165 -8.33 1.63 5.15
CA TYR A 165 -9.34 1.39 4.14
C TYR A 165 -9.04 0.15 3.29
N ALA A 166 -7.76 -0.14 3.04
CA ALA A 166 -7.34 -1.38 2.37
C ALA A 166 -7.69 -2.63 3.18
N ILE A 167 -7.40 -2.64 4.49
CA ILE A 167 -7.83 -3.73 5.38
C ILE A 167 -9.34 -3.83 5.41
N GLY A 168 -10.04 -2.69 5.54
CA GLY A 168 -11.50 -2.63 5.51
C GLY A 168 -12.06 -3.31 4.27
N ALA A 169 -11.61 -2.93 3.07
CA ALA A 169 -12.06 -3.52 1.81
C ALA A 169 -11.77 -5.04 1.76
N MET A 170 -10.57 -5.45 2.13
CA MET A 170 -10.19 -6.87 2.14
C MET A 170 -11.02 -7.68 3.15
N ARG A 171 -11.39 -7.09 4.30
CA ARG A 171 -12.29 -7.70 5.29
C ARG A 171 -13.67 -7.98 4.72
N GLU A 172 -14.24 -7.09 3.90
CA GLU A 172 -15.53 -7.32 3.23
C GLU A 172 -15.48 -8.57 2.33
N ALA A 173 -14.38 -8.80 1.61
CA ALA A 173 -14.24 -9.99 0.76
C ALA A 173 -14.08 -11.28 1.58
N VAL A 174 -13.44 -11.21 2.74
CA VAL A 174 -13.20 -12.37 3.63
C VAL A 174 -14.42 -12.72 4.46
N GLY A 175 -15.02 -11.73 5.13
CA GLY A 175 -16.11 -11.91 6.09
C GLY A 175 -17.49 -11.92 5.45
N GLY A 176 -17.68 -11.27 4.30
CA GLY A 176 -18.97 -11.08 3.66
C GLY A 176 -19.18 -9.61 3.32
N ILE A 177 -19.67 -9.34 2.10
CA ILE A 177 -19.65 -7.98 1.54
C ILE A 177 -20.82 -7.15 2.07
N LEU A 178 -20.50 -6.05 2.75
CA LEU A 178 -21.39 -4.91 2.98
C LEU A 178 -21.10 -3.82 1.92
N PRO A 179 -21.98 -3.64 0.92
CA PRO A 179 -21.69 -2.76 -0.23
C PRO A 179 -21.33 -1.33 0.16
N GLN A 180 -22.01 -0.77 1.17
CA GLN A 180 -21.76 0.60 1.63
C GLN A 180 -20.35 0.78 2.20
N ALA A 181 -19.88 -0.18 3.02
CA ALA A 181 -18.54 -0.16 3.59
C ALA A 181 -17.48 -0.38 2.50
N LEU A 182 -17.72 -1.32 1.59
CA LEU A 182 -16.80 -1.60 0.48
C LEU A 182 -16.63 -0.38 -0.44
N ILE A 183 -17.74 0.24 -0.86
CA ILE A 183 -17.72 1.43 -1.73
C ILE A 183 -16.99 2.58 -1.04
N LYS A 184 -17.25 2.82 0.25
CA LYS A 184 -16.53 3.84 1.02
C LYS A 184 -15.03 3.59 1.02
N ASN A 185 -14.60 2.36 1.32
CA ASN A 185 -13.18 2.01 1.38
C ASN A 185 -12.49 2.18 0.01
N ILE A 186 -13.12 1.73 -1.07
CA ILE A 186 -12.63 1.92 -2.44
C ILE A 186 -12.55 3.41 -2.79
N ALA A 187 -13.60 4.18 -2.49
CA ALA A 187 -13.63 5.61 -2.80
C ALA A 187 -12.52 6.38 -2.08
N VAL A 188 -12.27 6.08 -0.81
CA VAL A 188 -11.19 6.74 -0.06
C VAL A 188 -9.80 6.33 -0.58
N LEU A 189 -9.59 5.07 -0.92
CA LEU A 189 -8.34 4.62 -1.55
C LEU A 189 -8.11 5.31 -2.90
N LEU A 190 -9.18 5.52 -3.68
CA LEU A 190 -9.11 6.26 -4.94
C LEU A 190 -8.69 7.71 -4.70
N ILE A 191 -9.17 8.35 -3.63
CA ILE A 191 -8.72 9.71 -3.25
C ILE A 191 -7.22 9.72 -2.96
N PHE A 192 -6.69 8.76 -2.19
CA PHE A 192 -5.24 8.65 -1.94
C PHE A 192 -4.43 8.47 -3.23
N PHE A 193 -4.94 7.67 -4.17
CA PHE A 193 -4.34 7.46 -5.48
C PHE A 193 -4.28 8.76 -6.29
N LEU A 194 -5.40 9.50 -6.37
CA LEU A 194 -5.49 10.76 -7.10
C LEU A 194 -4.60 11.86 -6.48
N ILE A 195 -4.56 11.95 -5.15
CA ILE A 195 -3.66 12.87 -4.43
C ILE A 195 -2.19 12.54 -4.75
N SER A 196 -1.85 11.26 -4.80
CA SER A 196 -0.49 10.81 -5.13
C SER A 196 -0.12 11.16 -6.58
N ILE A 197 -1.02 10.94 -7.55
CA ILE A 197 -0.81 11.40 -8.94
C ILE A 197 -0.59 12.90 -8.99
N PHE A 198 -1.47 13.67 -8.34
CA PHE A 198 -1.40 15.12 -8.34
C PHE A 198 -0.07 15.62 -7.77
N PHE A 199 0.35 15.09 -6.62
CA PHE A 199 1.63 15.41 -6.01
C PHE A 199 2.80 15.00 -6.90
N GLY A 200 2.77 13.79 -7.46
CA GLY A 200 3.80 13.28 -8.37
C GLY A 200 3.98 14.19 -9.57
N VAL A 201 2.92 14.44 -10.35
CA VAL A 201 2.98 15.24 -11.57
C VAL A 201 3.43 16.68 -11.31
N PHE A 202 2.95 17.31 -10.23
CA PHE A 202 3.26 18.71 -9.95
C PHE A 202 4.66 18.93 -9.37
N PHE A 203 5.11 18.04 -8.47
CA PHE A 203 6.42 18.19 -7.81
C PHE A 203 7.56 17.51 -8.57
N LYS A 204 7.28 16.54 -9.44
CA LYS A 204 8.32 15.82 -10.20
C LYS A 204 9.13 16.74 -11.09
N GLU A 205 8.49 17.71 -11.76
CA GLU A 205 9.20 18.65 -12.61
C GLU A 205 10.19 19.51 -11.82
N LYS A 206 9.78 20.00 -10.64
CA LYS A 206 10.66 20.76 -9.74
C LYS A 206 11.79 19.89 -9.19
N ALA A 207 11.48 18.65 -8.81
CA ALA A 207 12.46 17.71 -8.29
C ALA A 207 13.52 17.34 -9.34
N ASN A 208 13.12 17.12 -10.59
CA ASN A 208 14.04 16.82 -11.69
C ASN A 208 14.99 18.01 -11.94
N ARG A 209 14.47 19.24 -12.05
CA ARG A 209 15.30 20.45 -12.23
C ARG A 209 16.30 20.65 -11.10
N LEU A 210 15.91 20.40 -9.85
CA LEU A 210 16.82 20.50 -8.70
C LEU A 210 17.92 19.43 -8.78
N SER A 211 17.55 18.20 -9.13
CA SER A 211 18.47 17.09 -9.28
C SER A 211 19.49 17.33 -10.40
N GLU A 212 19.06 17.83 -11.55
CA GLU A 212 19.94 18.14 -12.68
C GLU A 212 20.95 19.22 -12.32
N LYS A 213 20.52 20.27 -11.60
CA LYS A 213 21.42 21.32 -11.10
C LYS A 213 22.47 20.75 -10.14
N PHE A 214 22.07 19.87 -9.22
CA PHE A 214 22.98 19.27 -8.25
C PHE A 214 23.99 18.34 -8.93
N VAL A 215 23.53 17.52 -9.88
CA VAL A 215 24.42 16.65 -10.69
C VAL A 215 25.39 17.47 -11.51
N LYS A 216 24.94 18.58 -12.12
CA LYS A 216 25.80 19.48 -12.88
C LYS A 216 26.86 20.12 -11.98
N GLN A 217 26.47 20.68 -10.83
CA GLN A 217 27.40 21.23 -9.84
C GLN A 217 28.40 20.18 -9.31
N PHE A 218 27.96 18.94 -9.12
CA PHE A 218 28.83 17.86 -8.66
C PHE A 218 29.86 17.49 -9.73
N LYS A 219 29.46 17.40 -11.01
CA LYS A 219 30.38 17.22 -12.14
C LYS A 219 31.35 18.39 -12.26
N ASP A 220 30.85 19.62 -12.15
CA ASP A 220 31.65 20.85 -12.24
C ASP A 220 32.64 20.98 -11.06
N SER A 221 32.38 20.33 -9.91
CA SER A 221 33.26 20.35 -8.73
C SER A 221 34.48 19.43 -8.83
N GLY A 222 34.61 18.62 -9.89
CA GLY A 222 35.73 17.69 -10.09
C GLY A 222 35.78 16.52 -9.11
N LEU A 223 34.75 16.36 -8.25
CA LEU A 223 34.59 15.25 -7.30
C LEU A 223 33.97 14.00 -7.94
N ALA A 224 33.36 14.15 -9.12
CA ALA A 224 32.97 13.02 -9.95
C ALA A 224 34.19 12.58 -10.75
N GLY A 225 34.88 11.54 -10.28
CA GLY A 225 35.93 10.88 -11.07
C GLY A 225 35.37 10.44 -12.43
N GLU A 226 36.20 10.60 -13.47
CA GLU A 226 35.92 10.13 -14.83
C GLU A 226 35.59 8.62 -14.88
#